data_AF-A0A1J3HX49-F1
#
_entry.id   AF-A0A1J3HX49-F1
#
_cell.length_a   1.000
_cell.length_b   1.000
_cell.length_c   1.000
_cell.angle_alpha   90.00
_cell.angle_beta   90.00
_cell.angle_gamma   90.00
#
_symmetry.space_group_name_H-M   'P 1'
#
loop_
_entity.id
_entity.type
_entity.pdbx_description
1 polymer ?
#
loop_
_entity_poly.entity_id
_entity_poly.type
_entity_poly.pdbx_seq_one_letter_code
_entity_poly.pdbx_strand_id
1 'polypeptide(L)'
;ISLKHGQRCHARILKSGISSCRVVSSALLDMYAKRGSINESEKVFSEMRERNQFVWTSIISAYSNHGEFESVMNFFQEMVKEN
;
A
#
# COMPACT_ATOMS: atom_id res chain seq x y z
N ILE A 1 0.29 -12.23 9.62
CA ILE A 1 -0.96 -12.47 8.84
C ILE A 1 -0.58 -13.08 7.50
N SER A 2 -1.02 -14.29 7.18
CA SER A 2 -0.90 -14.84 5.80
C SER A 2 -1.70 -14.00 4.81
N LEU A 3 -1.34 -13.92 3.53
CA LEU A 3 -2.11 -13.18 2.51
C LEU A 3 -3.61 -13.50 2.55
N LYS A 4 -3.97 -14.79 2.65
CA LYS A 4 -5.38 -15.24 2.70
C LYS A 4 -6.18 -14.62 3.85
N HIS A 5 -5.55 -14.45 5.01
CA HIS A 5 -6.17 -13.77 6.15
C HIS A 5 -6.24 -12.26 5.91
N GLY A 6 -5.20 -11.67 5.33
CA GLY A 6 -5.18 -10.26 4.93
C GLY A 6 -6.31 -9.90 3.97
N GLN A 7 -6.50 -10.70 2.92
CA GLN A 7 -7.57 -10.54 1.93
C GLN A 7 -8.97 -10.66 2.56
N ARG A 8 -9.16 -11.58 3.51
CA ARG A 8 -10.42 -11.70 4.26
C ARG A 8 -10.69 -10.45 5.11
N CYS A 9 -9.67 -9.91 5.77
CA CYS A 9 -9.78 -8.65 6.50
C CYS A 9 -10.08 -7.48 5.55
N HIS A 10 -9.38 -7.40 4.42
CA HIS A 10 -9.60 -6.37 3.41
C HIS A 10 -11.04 -6.41 2.87
N ALA A 11 -11.56 -7.59 2.54
CA ALA A 11 -12.95 -7.74 2.10
C ALA A 11 -13.98 -7.30 3.17
N ARG A 12 -13.68 -7.51 4.46
CA ARG A 12 -14.54 -7.02 5.56
C ARG A 12 -14.48 -5.49 5.68
N ILE A 13 -13.29 -4.91 5.54
CA ILE A 13 -13.08 -3.45 5.57
C ILE A 13 -13.85 -2.75 4.45
N LEU A 14 -13.82 -3.32 3.24
CA LEU A 14 -14.61 -2.82 2.10
C LEU A 14 -16.11 -2.90 2.41
N LYS A 15 -16.58 -4.05 2.91
CA LYS A 15 -18.00 -4.24 3.27
C LYS A 15 -18.48 -3.31 4.39
N SER A 16 -17.61 -2.94 5.34
CA SER A 16 -17.95 -2.00 6.40
C SER A 16 -17.83 -0.53 5.99
N GLY A 17 -17.37 -0.24 4.76
CA GLY A 17 -17.25 1.13 4.25
C GLY A 17 -16.14 1.95 4.92
N ILE A 18 -15.18 1.31 5.58
CA ILE A 18 -14.09 1.99 6.30
C ILE A 18 -12.76 1.97 5.53
N SER A 19 -12.76 1.53 4.27
CA SER A 19 -11.55 1.47 3.44
C SER A 19 -10.91 2.84 3.19
N SER A 20 -11.70 3.91 3.21
CA SER A 20 -11.23 5.30 3.10
C SER A 20 -10.57 5.84 4.38
N CYS A 21 -10.67 5.12 5.50
CA CYS A 21 -10.00 5.51 6.73
C CYS A 21 -8.49 5.36 6.55
N ARG A 22 -7.74 6.46 6.58
CA ARG A 22 -6.28 6.49 6.37
C ARG A 22 -5.53 5.49 7.25
N VAL A 23 -5.92 5.35 8.52
CA VAL A 23 -5.27 4.39 9.44
C VAL A 23 -5.48 2.94 8.96
N VAL A 24 -6.69 2.63 8.48
CA VAL A 24 -7.04 1.29 7.98
C VAL A 24 -6.34 0.99 6.67
N SER A 25 -6.35 1.93 5.72
CA SER A 25 -5.70 1.75 4.41
C SER A 25 -4.18 1.66 4.54
N SER A 26 -3.55 2.47 5.40
CA SER A 26 -2.11 2.36 5.71
C SER A 26 -1.75 1.00 6.30
N ALA A 27 -2.58 0.47 7.21
CA ALA A 27 -2.35 -0.85 7.80
C ALA A 27 -2.53 -1.99 6.77
N LEU A 28 -3.49 -1.86 5.85
CA LEU A 28 -3.65 -2.80 4.74
C LEU A 28 -2.46 -2.78 3.78
N LEU A 29 -2.00 -1.58 3.40
CA LEU A 29 -0.83 -1.40 2.55
C LEU A 29 0.42 -2.03 3.17
N ASP A 30 0.73 -1.71 4.42
CA ASP A 30 1.87 -2.29 5.15
C ASP A 30 1.80 -3.82 5.20
N MET A 31 0.61 -4.37 5.44
CA MET A 31 0.39 -5.81 5.49
C MET A 31 0.65 -6.48 4.13
N TYR A 32 0.14 -5.93 3.04
CA TYR A 32 0.37 -6.45 1.70
C TYR A 32 1.83 -6.29 1.25
N ALA A 33 2.46 -5.15 1.54
CA ALA A 33 3.86 -4.87 1.25
C ALA A 33 4.80 -5.87 1.96
N LYS A 34 4.62 -6.08 3.26
CA LYS A 34 5.38 -7.08 4.05
C LYS A 34 5.17 -8.52 3.62
N ARG A 35 4.12 -8.79 2.83
CA ARG A 35 3.83 -10.10 2.25
C ARG A 35 4.22 -10.23 0.80
N GLY A 36 4.86 -9.21 0.24
CA GLY A 36 5.30 -9.15 -1.14
C GLY A 36 4.18 -9.14 -2.16
N SER A 37 2.97 -8.77 -1.75
CA SER A 37 1.82 -8.71 -2.65
C SER A 37 1.75 -7.35 -3.33
N ILE A 38 2.68 -7.07 -4.25
CA ILE A 38 2.77 -5.75 -4.94
C ILE A 38 1.42 -5.33 -5.52
N ASN A 39 0.75 -6.21 -6.27
CA ASN A 39 -0.52 -5.88 -6.93
C ASN A 39 -1.60 -5.42 -5.94
N GLU A 40 -1.62 -5.96 -4.73
CA GLU A 40 -2.61 -5.56 -3.72
C GLU A 40 -2.16 -4.31 -2.97
N SER A 41 -0.87 -4.14 -2.73
CA SER A 41 -0.28 -2.91 -2.21
C SER A 41 -0.60 -1.72 -3.12
N GLU A 42 -0.40 -1.88 -4.43
CA GLU A 42 -0.63 -0.82 -5.42
C GLU A 42 -2.12 -0.44 -5.52
N LYS A 43 -3.03 -1.42 -5.47
CA LYS A 43 -4.49 -1.14 -5.41
C LYS A 43 -4.86 -0.33 -4.17
N VAL A 44 -4.39 -0.74 -3.00
CA VAL A 44 -4.68 0.00 -1.76
C VAL A 44 -4.08 1.40 -1.84
N PHE A 45 -2.86 1.53 -2.35
CA PHE A 45 -2.17 2.82 -2.51
C PHE A 45 -2.90 3.76 -3.48
N SER A 46 -3.39 3.27 -4.61
CA SER A 46 -4.08 4.08 -5.62
C SER A 46 -5.45 4.57 -5.14
N GLU A 47 -6.11 3.84 -4.25
CA GLU A 47 -7.37 4.24 -3.62
C GLU A 47 -7.20 5.28 -2.49
N MET A 48 -5.97 5.49 -2.00
CA MET A 48 -5.70 6.46 -0.93
C MET A 48 -5.64 7.90 -1.45
N ARG A 49 -6.50 8.77 -0.91
CA ARG A 49 -6.51 10.21 -1.20
C ARG A 49 -5.44 11.01 -0.44
N GLU A 50 -5.11 10.56 0.77
CA GLU A 50 -4.09 11.19 1.61
C GLU A 50 -2.94 10.20 1.82
N ARG A 51 -1.75 10.59 1.35
CA ARG A 51 -0.54 9.77 1.44
C ARG A 51 0.48 10.53 2.28
N ASN A 52 0.75 10.03 3.48
CA ASN A 52 1.84 10.56 4.29
C ASN A 52 3.15 9.83 3.95
N GLN A 53 4.26 10.29 4.53
CA GLN A 53 5.58 9.68 4.32
C GLN A 53 5.59 8.16 4.54
N PHE A 54 4.83 7.65 5.52
CA PHE A 54 4.73 6.21 5.78
C PHE A 54 4.11 5.42 4.62
N VAL A 55 3.08 5.96 3.98
CA VAL A 55 2.41 5.32 2.83
C VAL A 55 3.38 5.22 1.64
N TRP A 56 4.11 6.30 1.36
CA TRP A 56 5.13 6.33 0.33
C TRP A 56 6.28 5.36 0.58
N THR A 57 6.84 5.37 1.80
CA THR A 57 7.93 4.45 2.13
C THR A 57 7.47 3.00 2.09
N SER A 58 6.20 2.72 2.41
CA SER A 58 5.63 1.36 2.35
C SER A 58 5.55 0.84 0.90
N ILE A 59 5.03 1.65 -0.04
CA ILE A 59 4.93 1.22 -1.45
C ILE A 59 6.33 1.12 -2.09
N ILE A 60 7.22 2.08 -1.85
CA ILE A 60 8.60 2.05 -2.34
C ILE A 60 9.35 0.81 -1.83
N SER A 61 9.21 0.50 -0.53
CA SER A 61 9.84 -0.70 0.03
C SER A 61 9.27 -1.99 -0.58
N ALA A 62 7.98 -2.02 -0.92
CA ALA A 62 7.36 -3.17 -1.57
C ALA A 62 8.04 -3.46 -2.92
N TYR A 63 8.23 -2.46 -3.79
CA TYR A 63 8.90 -2.64 -5.08
C TYR A 63 10.40 -2.91 -4.94
N SER A 64 11.08 -2.24 -3.99
CA SER A 64 12.50 -2.45 -3.72
C SER A 64 12.81 -3.91 -3.37
N ASN A 65 11.96 -4.53 -2.55
CA ASN A 65 12.10 -5.95 -2.18
C ASN A 65 11.91 -6.94 -3.34
N HIS A 66 11.37 -6.49 -4.48
CA HIS A 66 11.19 -7.32 -5.69
C HIS A 66 12.18 -6.95 -6.81
N GLY A 67 13.08 -5.99 -6.59
CA GLY A 67 14.06 -5.56 -7.58
C GLY A 67 13.48 -4.69 -8.70
N GLU A 68 12.29 -4.13 -8.51
CA GLU A 68 11.60 -3.29 -9.49
C GLU A 68 12.08 -1.82 -9.40
N PHE A 69 13.33 -1.58 -9.80
CA PHE A 69 14.01 -0.29 -9.62
C PHE A 69 13.33 0.88 -10.34
N GLU A 70 12.76 0.64 -11.51
CA GLU A 70 12.06 1.70 -12.27
C GLU A 70 10.83 2.19 -11.51
N SER A 71 10.01 1.27 -10.99
CA SER A 71 8.87 1.59 -10.15
C SER A 71 9.30 2.32 -8.86
N VAL A 72 10.38 1.87 -8.21
CA VAL A 72 10.94 2.55 -7.04
C VAL A 72 11.25 4.02 -7.35
N MET A 73 11.92 4.29 -8.48
CA MET A 73 12.28 5.65 -8.87
C MET A 73 11.05 6.49 -9.20
N ASN A 74 10.06 5.91 -9.90
CA ASN A 74 8.81 6.59 -10.23
C ASN A 74 8.04 6.99 -8.97
N PHE A 75 7.83 6.07 -8.02
CA PHE A 75 7.15 6.38 -6.76
C PHE A 75 7.94 7.38 -5.90
N PHE A 76 9.27 7.31 -5.89
CA PHE A 76 10.09 8.29 -5.18
C PHE A 76 9.95 9.69 -5.77
N GLN A 77 9.94 9.82 -7.10
CA GLN A 77 9.73 11.10 -7.77
C GLN A 77 8.31 11.65 -7.52
N GLU A 78 7.29 10.79 -7.51
CA GLU A 78 5.92 11.18 -7.18
C GLU A 78 5.81 11.67 -5.73
N MET A 79 6.42 10.95 -4.78
CA MET A 79 6.52 11.36 -3.37
C MET A 79 7.14 12.75 -3.20
N VAL A 80 8.19 13.07 -3.97
CA VAL A 80 8.87 14.38 -3.89
C VAL A 80 8.05 15.50 -4.53
N LYS A 81 7.16 15.20 -5.49
CA LYS A 81 6.26 16.18 -6.11
C LYS A 81 5.02 16.48 -5.27
N GLU A 82 4.54 15.51 -4.50
CA GLU A 82 3.37 15.64 -3.64
C GLU A 82 3.68 16.25 -2.24
N ASN A 83 4.96 16.35 -1.86
CA ASN A 83 5.42 17.02 -0.63
C ASN A 83 5.95 18.43 -0.92
#